data_AF-A0A6D2G3H3-F1
#
_entry.id   AF-A0A6D2G3H3-F1
#
_cell.length_a   1.000
_cell.length_b   1.000
_cell.length_c   1.000
_cell.angle_alpha   90.00
_cell.angle_beta   90.00
_cell.angle_gamma   90.00
#
_symmetry.space_group_name_H-M   'P 1'
#
loop_
_entity.id
_entity.type
_entity.pdbx_description
1 polymer ?
#
loop_
_entity_poly.entity_id
_entity_poly.type
_entity_poly.pdbx_seq_one_letter_code
_entity_poly.pdbx_strand_id
1 'polypeptide(L)'
;MCSHVDHSEHSVKVIITEQGIADLRGLSPLQRAHTIIDRCAHPLYRDYLRRYLENAPGGHIHHDLSHAFDLHRNLLETGSMLG
;
A
#
# COMPACT_ATOMS: atom_id res chain seq x y z
N MET A 1 1.64 -0.36 -5.98
CA MET A 1 3.04 -0.34 -6.48
C MET A 1 4.01 -0.76 -5.39
N CYS A 2 5.10 -1.40 -5.80
CA CYS A 2 6.29 -1.66 -4.99
C CYS A 2 7.51 -1.12 -5.77
N SER A 3 8.64 -0.84 -5.11
CA SER A 3 9.88 -0.39 -5.78
C SER A 3 10.44 -1.41 -6.78
N HIS A 4 10.16 -2.69 -6.54
CA HIS A 4 10.35 -3.81 -7.45
C HIS A 4 9.16 -4.77 -7.32
N VAL A 5 8.72 -5.41 -8.41
CA VAL A 5 7.55 -6.30 -8.41
C VAL A 5 7.94 -7.66 -8.95
N ASP A 6 8.06 -8.64 -8.05
CA ASP A 6 8.24 -10.05 -8.42
C ASP A 6 6.90 -10.77 -8.64
N HIS A 7 5.87 -10.39 -7.87
CA HIS A 7 4.56 -11.04 -7.87
C HIS A 7 3.45 -9.99 -8.02
N SER A 8 2.61 -10.15 -9.05
CA SER A 8 1.47 -9.25 -9.29
C SER A 8 0.28 -9.53 -8.37
N GLU A 9 -0.71 -8.63 -8.39
CA GLU A 9 -1.96 -8.81 -7.64
C GLU A 9 -2.73 -10.07 -8.06
N HIS A 10 -2.50 -10.56 -9.27
CA HIS A 10 -3.11 -11.78 -9.79
C HIS A 10 -2.50 -13.05 -9.18
N SER A 11 -1.32 -12.96 -8.56
CA SER A 11 -0.65 -14.10 -7.92
C SER A 11 -0.81 -14.10 -6.39
N VAL A 12 -0.77 -12.92 -5.75
CA VAL A 12 -0.85 -12.82 -4.29
C VAL A 12 -2.31 -12.85 -3.80
N LYS A 13 -2.65 -13.84 -2.97
CA LYS A 13 -4.02 -14.06 -2.47
C LYS A 13 -4.24 -13.67 -1.02
N VAL A 14 -3.22 -13.82 -0.17
CA VAL A 14 -3.32 -13.55 1.27
C VAL A 14 -2.02 -12.88 1.72
N ILE A 15 -2.13 -11.89 2.61
CA ILE A 15 -1.00 -11.22 3.27
C ILE A 15 -1.22 -11.32 4.78
N ILE A 16 -0.17 -11.62 5.54
CA ILE A 16 -0.22 -11.79 7.00
C ILE A 16 0.91 -10.99 7.64
N THR A 17 0.58 -10.22 8.67
CA THR A 17 1.54 -9.53 9.56
C THR A 17 1.14 -9.74 11.02
N GLU A 18 1.88 -9.19 11.96
CA GLU A 18 1.49 -9.17 13.38
C GLU A 18 0.21 -8.37 13.66
N GLN A 19 -0.20 -7.50 12.72
CA GLN A 19 -1.42 -6.70 12.82
C GLN A 19 -2.68 -7.47 12.42
N GLY A 20 -2.53 -8.56 11.64
CA GLY A 20 -3.67 -9.36 11.18
C GLY A 20 -3.46 -10.04 9.82
N ILE A 21 -4.59 -10.45 9.23
CA ILE A 21 -4.67 -11.19 7.97
C ILE A 21 -5.54 -10.42 6.97
N ALA A 22 -5.02 -10.23 5.75
CA ALA A 22 -5.74 -9.70 4.61
C ALA A 22 -5.96 -10.81 3.57
N ASP A 23 -7.19 -11.30 3.44
CA ASP A 23 -7.63 -12.17 2.34
C ASP A 23 -8.07 -11.31 1.16
N LEU A 24 -7.44 -11.52 0.00
CA LEU A 24 -7.57 -10.66 -1.17
C LEU A 24 -8.30 -11.31 -2.33
N ARG A 25 -8.84 -12.52 -2.13
CA ARG A 25 -9.59 -13.26 -3.15
C ARG A 25 -10.91 -12.57 -3.46
N GLY A 26 -11.21 -12.39 -4.75
CA GLY A 26 -12.46 -11.76 -5.21
C GLY A 26 -12.54 -10.24 -5.03
N LEU A 27 -11.49 -9.60 -4.52
CA LEU A 27 -11.47 -8.16 -4.27
C LEU A 27 -10.90 -7.38 -5.47
N SER A 28 -11.52 -6.23 -5.78
CA SER A 28 -10.97 -5.24 -6.72
C SER A 28 -9.70 -4.58 -6.19
N PRO A 29 -8.87 -3.91 -7.01
CA PRO A 29 -7.64 -3.26 -6.53
C PRO A 29 -7.85 -2.30 -5.36
N LEU A 30 -8.91 -1.48 -5.39
CA LEU A 30 -9.21 -0.56 -4.29
C LEU A 30 -9.66 -1.30 -3.02
N GLN A 31 -10.49 -2.32 -3.15
CA GLN A 31 -10.90 -3.16 -2.01
C GLN A 31 -9.70 -3.90 -1.40
N ARG A 32 -8.77 -4.39 -2.23
CA ARG A 32 -7.51 -4.99 -1.78
C ARG A 32 -6.68 -3.98 -1.00
N ALA A 33 -6.52 -2.76 -1.52
CA ALA A 33 -5.73 -1.72 -0.87
C ALA A 33 -6.29 -1.37 0.52
N HIS A 34 -7.61 -1.14 0.64
CA HIS A 34 -8.25 -0.92 1.94
C HIS A 34 -8.06 -2.12 2.89
N THR A 35 -8.27 -3.34 2.40
CA THR A 35 -8.12 -4.55 3.23
C THR A 35 -6.70 -4.72 3.75
N ILE A 36 -5.68 -4.47 2.91
CA ILE A 36 -4.27 -4.55 3.32
C ILE A 36 -3.96 -3.46 4.37
N ILE A 37 -4.42 -2.23 4.15
CA ILE A 37 -4.19 -1.12 5.09
C ILE A 37 -4.84 -1.40 6.45
N ASP A 38 -6.10 -1.84 6.46
CA ASP A 38 -6.86 -2.02 7.69
C ASP A 38 -6.42 -3.24 8.48
N ARG A 39 -5.96 -4.30 7.80
CA ARG A 39 -5.64 -5.60 8.43
C ARG A 39 -4.16 -5.85 8.64
N CYS A 40 -3.28 -5.32 7.80
CA CYS A 40 -1.86 -5.70 7.79
C CYS A 40 -0.90 -4.54 8.02
N ALA A 41 -1.25 -3.31 7.64
CA ALA A 41 -0.34 -2.17 7.83
C ALA A 41 -0.18 -1.84 9.32
N HIS A 42 1.06 -1.52 9.73
CA HIS A 42 1.38 -1.07 11.07
C HIS A 42 0.66 0.27 11.38
N PRO A 43 0.14 0.49 12.61
CA PRO A 43 -0.66 1.67 12.94
C PRO A 43 -0.03 3.01 12.55
N LEU A 44 1.30 3.16 12.71
CA LEU A 44 2.04 4.37 12.31
C LEU A 44 1.90 4.75 10.82
N TYR A 45 1.64 3.78 9.94
CA TYR A 45 1.60 3.99 8.49
C TYR A 45 0.18 4.05 7.92
N ARG A 46 -0.84 3.62 8.66
CA ARG A 46 -2.21 3.51 8.14
C ARG A 46 -2.75 4.84 7.60
N ASP A 47 -2.55 5.91 8.37
CA ASP A 47 -3.06 7.23 8.00
C ASP A 47 -2.34 7.80 6.76
N TYR A 48 -1.03 7.57 6.65
CA TYR A 48 -0.27 7.91 5.44
C TYR A 48 -0.83 7.18 4.21
N LEU A 49 -1.03 5.85 4.32
CA LEU A 49 -1.49 5.02 3.20
C LEU A 49 -2.92 5.36 2.77
N ARG A 50 -3.81 5.66 3.72
CA ARG A 50 -5.18 6.12 3.40
C ARG A 50 -5.16 7.44 2.66
N ARG A 51 -4.38 8.41 3.15
CA ARG A 51 -4.25 9.72 2.51
C ARG A 51 -3.64 9.61 1.11
N TYR A 52 -2.70 8.70 0.89
CA TYR A 52 -2.20 8.41 -0.46
C TYR A 52 -3.32 7.92 -1.39
N LEU A 53 -4.15 6.96 -0.96
CA LEU A 53 -5.27 6.45 -1.77
C LEU A 53 -6.35 7.50 -2.05
N GLU A 54 -6.66 8.35 -1.05
CA GLU A 54 -7.65 9.42 -1.16
C GLU A 54 -7.21 10.52 -2.14
N ASN A 55 -5.93 10.85 -2.15
CA ASN A 55 -5.37 11.90 -3.02
C ASN A 55 -5.00 11.38 -4.40
N ALA A 56 -4.78 10.08 -4.56
CA ALA A 56 -4.39 9.50 -5.84
C ALA A 56 -5.52 9.66 -6.89
N PRO A 57 -5.17 9.96 -8.16
CA PRO A 57 -6.13 9.97 -9.26
C PRO A 57 -6.97 8.69 -9.32
N GLY A 58 -8.27 8.86 -9.59
CA GLY A 58 -9.20 7.75 -9.71
C GLY A 58 -8.95 6.87 -10.95
N GLY A 59 -9.58 5.70 -10.97
CA GLY A 59 -9.45 4.73 -12.06
C GLY A 59 -9.59 3.30 -11.54
N HIS A 60 -9.14 2.32 -12.31
CA HIS A 60 -9.13 0.93 -11.86
C HIS A 60 -8.14 0.71 -10.69
N ILE A 61 -6.98 1.35 -10.75
CA ILE A 61 -5.92 1.31 -9.74
C ILE A 61 -5.54 2.76 -9.43
N HIS A 62 -5.64 3.14 -8.15
CA HIS A 62 -5.35 4.49 -7.69
C HIS A 62 -3.84 4.66 -7.50
N HIS A 63 -3.21 5.42 -8.39
CA HIS A 63 -1.79 5.73 -8.32
C HIS A 63 -1.52 7.20 -8.61
N ASP A 64 -0.82 7.85 -7.69
CA ASP A 64 -0.13 9.11 -7.93
C ASP A 64 1.35 8.80 -8.19
N LEU A 65 1.78 8.95 -9.45
CA LEU A 65 3.15 8.65 -9.88
C LEU A 65 4.17 9.66 -9.37
N SER A 66 3.75 10.88 -9.05
CA SER A 66 4.63 11.91 -8.48
C SER A 66 5.05 11.56 -7.05
N HIS A 67 4.20 10.83 -6.32
CA HIS A 67 4.37 10.52 -4.90
C HIS A 67 4.48 9.01 -4.61
N ALA A 68 4.43 8.14 -5.63
CA ALA A 68 4.38 6.67 -5.46
C ALA A 68 5.57 6.07 -4.69
N PHE A 69 6.70 6.78 -4.65
CA PHE A 69 7.94 6.30 -4.04
C PHE A 69 8.42 7.16 -2.86
N ASP A 70 7.60 8.06 -2.33
CA ASP A 70 8.00 8.99 -1.27
C ASP A 70 8.51 8.28 0.00
N LEU A 71 7.86 7.20 0.44
CA LEU A 71 8.34 6.43 1.61
C LEU A 71 9.78 5.90 1.41
N HIS A 72 10.13 5.48 0.20
CA HIS A 72 11.47 4.99 -0.10
C HIS A 72 12.47 6.14 -0.21
N ARG A 73 12.05 7.26 -0.81
CA ARG A 73 12.88 8.47 -0.90
C ARG A 73 13.18 9.04 0.49
N ASN A 74 12.18 9.16 1.36
CA ASN A 74 12.34 9.61 2.73
C ASN A 74 13.33 8.73 3.50
N LEU A 75 13.24 7.40 3.34
CA LEU A 75 14.18 6.48 3.97
C LEU A 75 15.63 6.73 3.51
N LEU A 76 15.84 6.97 2.22
CA LEU A 76 17.17 7.28 1.66
C LEU A 76 17.71 8.64 2.13
N GLU A 77 16.84 9.64 2.22
CA GLU A 77 17.22 11.03 2.53
C GLU A 77 17.38 11.27 4.05
N THR A 78 16.56 10.62 4.88
CA THR A 78 16.43 10.93 6.32
C THR A 78 16.70 9.73 7.25
N GLY A 79 16.73 8.51 6.71
CA GLY A 79 16.78 7.28 7.51
C GLY A 79 15.43 6.84 8.09
N SER A 80 14.34 7.59 7.85
CA SER A 80 12.97 7.29 8.28
C SER A 80 12.01 7.35 7.10
N MET A 81 11.05 6.43 7.01
CA MET A 81 10.03 6.47 5.94
C MET A 81 9.00 7.60 6.14
N LEU A 82 8.75 8.00 7.39
CA LEU A 82 7.75 9.03 7.73
C LEU A 82 8.38 10.42 7.94
N GLY A 83 9.69 10.56 7.69
CA GLY A 83 10.48 11.70 8.16
C GLY A 83 10.99 11.48 9.58
#